data_AF-A0AB38HRF4-F1
#
_entry.id   AF-A0AB38HRF4-F1
#
_cell.length_a   1.000
_cell.length_b   1.000
_cell.length_c   1.000
_cell.angle_alpha   90.00
_cell.angle_beta   90.00
_cell.angle_gamma   90.00
#
_symmetry.space_group_name_H-M   'P 1'
#
loop_
_entity.id
_entity.type
_entity.pdbx_description
1 polymer ?
#
loop_
_entity_poly.entity_id
_entity_poly.type
_entity_poly.pdbx_seq_one_letter_code
_entity_poly.pdbx_strand_id
1 'polypeptide(L)'
;MTELTAPEWQPDQSFLELLKSMVEAGMVDAAEEGIRRYPNWVSSLTGEDSATIAGLSQSLEKMRAVEEQHGVGACLVLDHPNVKRLIEWDRLGSRHANAVKFAALAKA
;
A
#
# COMPACT_ATOMS: atom_id res chain seq x y z
N MET A 1 23.34 15.17 -31.48
CA MET A 1 22.75 15.52 -30.17
C MET A 1 22.22 14.24 -29.57
N THR A 2 22.98 13.63 -28.66
CA THR A 2 22.46 12.51 -27.88
C THR A 2 21.65 13.13 -26.75
N GLU A 3 20.32 13.01 -26.79
CA GLU A 3 19.50 13.33 -25.63
C GLU A 3 19.97 12.43 -24.49
N LEU A 4 20.60 13.02 -23.48
CA LEU A 4 20.81 12.37 -22.19
C LEU A 4 19.43 12.31 -21.52
N THR A 5 18.63 11.31 -21.89
CA THR A 5 17.46 10.93 -21.10
C THR A 5 17.98 10.55 -19.72
N ALA A 6 17.58 11.31 -18.70
CA ALA A 6 17.85 10.93 -17.32
C ALA A 6 17.40 9.47 -17.13
N PRO A 7 18.21 8.60 -16.49
CA PRO A 7 17.80 7.23 -16.26
C PRO A 7 16.45 7.24 -15.54
N GLU A 8 15.49 6.47 -16.08
CA GLU A 8 14.22 6.26 -15.37
C GLU A 8 14.54 5.75 -13.97
N TRP A 9 14.00 6.42 -12.96
CA TRP A 9 14.13 5.98 -11.57
C TRP A 9 13.63 4.54 -11.47
N GLN A 10 14.47 3.66 -10.91
CA GLN A 10 14.16 2.26 -10.67
C GLN A 10 13.98 2.03 -9.17
N PRO A 11 13.05 1.14 -8.77
CA PRO A 11 12.88 0.82 -7.37
C PRO A 11 14.10 0.07 -6.81
N ASP A 12 14.33 0.26 -5.52
CA ASP A 12 15.40 -0.35 -4.75
C ASP A 12 14.85 -0.86 -3.39
N GLN A 13 15.74 -1.17 -2.44
CA GLN A 13 15.34 -1.65 -1.12
C GLN A 13 14.46 -0.63 -0.36
N SER A 14 14.68 0.68 -0.57
CA SER A 14 13.86 1.70 0.07
C SER A 14 12.41 1.67 -0.41
N PHE A 15 12.21 1.26 -1.67
CA PHE A 15 10.87 1.05 -2.21
C PHE A 15 10.18 -0.18 -1.59
N LEU A 16 10.92 -1.27 -1.35
CA LEU A 16 10.37 -2.43 -0.64
C LEU A 16 9.92 -2.06 0.78
N GLU A 17 10.72 -1.29 1.52
CA GLU A 17 10.34 -0.79 2.84
C GLU A 17 9.14 0.16 2.80
N LEU A 18 9.02 0.97 1.74
CA LEU A 18 7.85 1.80 1.52
C LEU A 18 6.59 0.95 1.31
N LEU A 19 6.66 -0.12 0.50
CA LEU A 19 5.55 -1.04 0.28
C LEU A 19 5.12 -1.73 1.59
N LYS A 20 6.08 -2.16 2.42
CA LYS A 20 5.79 -2.70 3.75
C LYS A 20 5.01 -1.69 4.59
N SER A 21 5.50 -0.45 4.68
CA SER A 21 4.82 0.60 5.44
C SER A 21 3.42 0.93 4.91
N MET A 22 3.20 0.88 3.59
CA MET A 22 1.87 1.06 3.00
C MET A 22 0.92 -0.07 3.40
N VAL A 23 1.40 -1.31 3.38
CA VAL A 23 0.62 -2.48 3.80
C VAL A 23 0.29 -2.43 5.29
N GLU A 24 1.26 -2.07 6.14
CA GLU A 24 1.05 -1.87 7.59
C GLU A 24 0.06 -0.73 7.88
N ALA A 25 0.03 0.30 7.03
CA ALA A 25 -0.92 1.39 7.12
C ALA A 25 -2.33 1.05 6.58
N GLY A 26 -2.50 -0.13 5.95
CA GLY A 26 -3.74 -0.52 5.29
C GLY A 26 -4.04 0.27 4.00
N MET A 27 -3.01 0.80 3.34
CA MET A 27 -3.14 1.56 2.09
C MET A 27 -3.18 0.62 0.87
N VAL A 28 -4.23 -0.18 0.76
CA VAL A 28 -4.35 -1.29 -0.20
C VAL A 28 -4.10 -0.84 -1.65
N ASP A 29 -4.86 0.16 -2.14
CA ASP A 29 -4.72 0.67 -3.52
C ASP A 29 -3.30 1.16 -3.84
N ALA A 30 -2.67 1.87 -2.90
CA ALA A 30 -1.36 2.47 -3.13
C ALA A 30 -0.25 1.40 -3.20
N ALA A 31 -0.32 0.40 -2.32
CA ALA A 31 0.64 -0.70 -2.30
C ALA A 31 0.48 -1.60 -3.54
N GLU A 32 -0.76 -1.95 -3.91
CA GLU A 32 -1.02 -2.73 -5.13
C GLU A 32 -0.53 -2.00 -6.38
N GLU A 33 -0.82 -0.70 -6.49
CA GLU A 33 -0.32 0.11 -7.61
C GLU A 33 1.21 0.16 -7.64
N GLY A 34 1.85 0.27 -6.47
CA GLY A 34 3.31 0.25 -6.35
C GLY A 34 3.91 -1.05 -6.89
N ILE A 35 3.34 -2.21 -6.57
CA ILE A 35 3.79 -3.51 -7.09
C ILE A 35 3.51 -3.61 -8.59
N ARG A 36 2.30 -3.24 -9.02
CA ARG A 36 1.84 -3.36 -10.42
C ARG A 36 2.64 -2.48 -11.38
N ARG A 37 3.10 -1.32 -10.93
CA ARG A 37 3.84 -0.34 -11.75
C ARG A 37 5.25 -0.81 -12.13
N TYR A 38 5.86 -1.70 -11.35
CA TYR A 38 7.24 -2.14 -11.55
C TYR A 38 7.39 -3.67 -11.67
N PRO A 39 6.73 -4.31 -12.66
CA PRO A 39 6.70 -5.76 -12.78
C PRO A 39 8.08 -6.37 -13.04
N ASN A 40 8.96 -5.65 -13.76
CA ASN A 40 10.32 -6.08 -14.04
C ASN A 40 11.19 -6.10 -12.77
N TRP A 41 11.04 -5.08 -11.92
CA TRP A 41 11.74 -5.02 -10.63
C TRP A 41 11.28 -6.16 -9.72
N VAL A 42 9.96 -6.35 -9.56
CA VAL A 42 9.39 -7.46 -8.79
C VAL A 42 9.91 -8.82 -9.27
N SER A 43 9.94 -9.03 -10.59
CA SER A 43 10.41 -10.28 -11.19
C SER A 43 11.93 -10.49 -11.03
N SER A 44 12.69 -9.41 -10.81
CA SER A 44 14.14 -9.47 -10.59
C SER A 44 14.53 -9.78 -9.15
N LEU A 45 13.60 -9.67 -8.19
CA LEU A 45 13.87 -9.94 -6.77
C LEU A 45 14.14 -11.43 -6.55
N THR A 46 15.07 -11.72 -5.64
CA THR A 46 15.44 -13.09 -5.28
C THR A 46 15.55 -13.23 -3.76
N GLY A 47 15.55 -14.46 -3.26
CA GLY A 47 15.70 -14.73 -1.83
C GLY A 47 14.61 -14.09 -0.97
N GLU A 48 15.03 -13.41 0.10
CA GLU A 48 14.15 -12.82 1.11
C GLU A 48 13.25 -11.70 0.55
N ASP A 49 13.74 -10.89 -0.38
CA ASP A 49 12.96 -9.79 -0.96
C ASP A 49 11.80 -10.33 -1.83
N SER A 50 12.04 -11.41 -2.57
CA SER A 50 10.97 -12.10 -3.33
C SER A 50 9.92 -12.69 -2.40
N ALA A 51 10.35 -13.35 -1.32
CA ALA A 51 9.44 -13.88 -0.29
C ALA A 51 8.64 -12.77 0.39
N THR A 52 9.27 -11.62 0.62
CA THR A 52 8.63 -10.43 1.18
C THR A 52 7.52 -9.93 0.27
N ILE A 53 7.79 -9.71 -1.02
CA ILE A 53 6.74 -9.26 -1.96
C ILE A 53 5.58 -10.27 -2.02
N ALA A 54 5.87 -11.57 -2.07
CA ALA A 54 4.82 -12.59 -2.05
C ALA A 54 3.96 -12.51 -0.78
N GLY A 55 4.56 -12.27 0.38
CA GLY A 55 3.85 -12.07 1.64
C GLY A 55 3.00 -10.79 1.66
N LEU A 56 3.53 -9.69 1.10
CA LEU A 56 2.78 -8.44 0.95
C LEU A 56 1.57 -8.62 0.02
N SER A 57 1.75 -9.29 -1.13
CA SER A 57 0.66 -9.57 -2.07
C SER A 57 -0.46 -10.42 -1.44
N GLN A 58 -0.12 -11.45 -0.65
CA GLN A 58 -1.12 -12.23 0.09
C GLN A 58 -1.86 -11.40 1.15
N SER A 59 -1.17 -10.46 1.78
CA SER A 59 -1.79 -9.57 2.77
C SER A 59 -2.74 -8.59 2.07
N LEU A 60 -2.34 -8.06 0.92
CA LEU A 60 -3.16 -7.19 0.08
C LEU A 60 -4.41 -7.90 -0.43
N GLU A 61 -4.32 -9.15 -0.88
CA GLU A 61 -5.49 -9.93 -1.30
C GLU A 61 -6.53 -10.06 -0.17
N LYS A 62 -6.08 -10.34 1.05
CA LYS A 62 -6.97 -10.44 2.23
C LYS A 62 -7.60 -9.09 2.57
N MET A 63 -6.82 -8.02 2.54
CA MET A 63 -7.33 -6.66 2.80
C MET A 63 -8.30 -6.21 1.71
N ARG A 64 -8.03 -6.54 0.45
CA ARG A 64 -8.92 -6.24 -0.68
C ARG A 64 -10.29 -6.87 -0.49
N ALA A 65 -10.34 -8.14 -0.09
CA ALA A 65 -11.59 -8.83 0.21
C ALA A 65 -12.39 -8.14 1.34
N VAL A 66 -11.71 -7.57 2.35
CA VAL A 66 -12.34 -6.76 3.40
C VAL A 66 -12.87 -5.44 2.84
N GLU A 67 -12.08 -4.73 2.03
CA GLU A 67 -12.50 -3.46 1.42
C GLU A 67 -13.65 -3.62 0.43
N GLU A 68 -13.75 -4.76 -0.27
CA GLU A 68 -14.90 -5.07 -1.14
C GLU A 68 -16.21 -5.20 -0.35
N GLN A 69 -16.14 -5.71 0.88
CA GLN A 69 -17.30 -5.88 1.76
C GLN A 69 -17.66 -4.62 2.55
N HIS A 70 -16.65 -3.86 2.98
CA HIS A 70 -16.82 -2.75 3.93
C HIS A 70 -16.55 -1.37 3.32
N GLY A 71 -16.15 -1.31 2.06
CA GLY A 71 -15.83 -0.10 1.31
C GLY A 71 -14.33 0.19 1.25
N VAL A 72 -13.88 0.80 0.15
CA VAL A 72 -12.49 1.19 -0.07
C VAL A 72 -11.99 2.07 1.09
N GLY A 73 -10.80 1.75 1.60
CA GLY A 73 -10.22 2.38 2.78
C GLY A 73 -10.64 1.75 4.11
N ALA A 74 -11.51 0.74 4.13
CA ALA A 74 -11.91 0.07 5.37
C ALA A 74 -10.71 -0.50 6.15
N CYS A 75 -9.67 -0.94 5.46
CA CYS A 75 -8.46 -1.49 6.07
C CYS A 75 -7.49 -0.43 6.61
N LEU A 76 -7.72 0.87 6.38
CA LEU A 76 -6.81 1.91 6.83
C LEU A 76 -6.63 1.88 8.34
N VAL A 77 -5.37 1.80 8.78
CA VAL A 77 -5.03 1.79 10.20
C VAL A 77 -5.00 3.23 10.69
N LEU A 78 -6.12 3.68 11.28
CA LEU A 78 -6.31 5.06 11.74
C LEU A 78 -5.25 5.55 12.72
N ASP A 79 -4.61 4.63 13.45
CA ASP A 79 -3.55 4.96 14.39
C ASP A 79 -2.15 5.07 13.78
N HIS A 80 -1.97 4.65 12.53
CA HIS A 80 -0.69 4.66 11.85
C HIS A 80 -0.24 6.10 11.55
N PRO A 81 1.04 6.48 11.81
CA PRO A 81 1.52 7.86 11.66
C PRO A 81 1.25 8.49 10.28
N ASN A 82 1.45 7.72 9.20
CA ASN A 82 1.19 8.21 7.85
C ASN A 82 -0.31 8.43 7.59
N VAL A 83 -1.19 7.59 8.15
CA VAL A 83 -2.65 7.72 7.99
C VAL A 83 -3.13 8.94 8.76
N LYS A 84 -2.63 9.18 9.98
CA LYS A 84 -2.93 10.39 10.76
C LYS A 84 -2.60 11.67 10.00
N ARG A 85 -1.42 11.75 9.37
CA ARG A 85 -1.05 12.90 8.52
C ARG A 85 -1.99 13.07 7.32
N LEU A 86 -2.41 11.98 6.68
CA LEU A 86 -3.36 12.08 5.56
C LEU A 86 -4.76 12.50 6.02
N ILE A 87 -5.17 12.16 7.24
CA ILE A 87 -6.40 12.66 7.87
C ILE A 87 -6.27 14.17 8.14
N GLU A 88 -5.16 14.59 8.76
CA GLU A 88 -4.87 16.01 9.05
C GLU A 88 -4.88 16.88 7.78
N TRP A 89 -4.43 16.34 6.66
CA TRP A 89 -4.41 17.03 5.36
C TRP A 89 -5.70 16.86 4.54
N ASP A 90 -6.72 16.19 5.08
CA ASP A 90 -7.98 15.87 4.40
C ASP A 90 -7.79 15.21 3.02
N ARG A 91 -6.86 14.26 2.94
CA ARG A 91 -6.48 13.58 1.67
C ARG A 91 -7.14 12.23 1.45
N LEU A 92 -7.92 11.74 2.42
CA LEU A 92 -8.53 10.40 2.36
C LEU A 92 -9.95 10.40 1.78
N GLY A 93 -10.70 11.50 1.90
CA GLY A 93 -12.10 11.57 1.46
C GLY A 93 -12.96 10.49 2.12
N SER A 94 -13.78 9.80 1.33
CA SER A 94 -14.69 8.73 1.81
C SER A 94 -13.97 7.55 2.48
N ARG A 95 -12.68 7.32 2.16
CA ARG A 95 -11.87 6.25 2.75
C ARG A 95 -11.75 6.37 4.26
N HIS A 96 -11.64 7.60 4.78
CA HIS A 96 -11.61 7.84 6.22
C HIS A 96 -12.92 7.42 6.89
N ALA A 97 -14.07 7.76 6.30
CA ALA A 97 -15.37 7.38 6.84
C ALA A 97 -15.58 5.86 6.86
N ASN A 98 -15.11 5.15 5.82
CA ASN A 98 -15.19 3.69 5.75
C ASN A 98 -14.30 3.03 6.82
N ALA A 99 -13.07 3.52 6.99
CA ALA A 99 -12.15 3.07 8.03
C ALA A 99 -12.74 3.21 9.44
N VAL A 100 -13.35 4.37 9.75
CA VAL A 100 -13.98 4.63 11.06
C VAL A 100 -15.16 3.67 11.30
N LYS A 101 -16.01 3.45 10.29
CA LYS A 101 -17.13 2.50 10.38
C LYS A 101 -16.63 1.08 10.62
N PHE A 102 -15.63 0.64 9.87
CA PHE A 102 -15.07 -0.71 10.01
C PHE A 102 -14.40 -0.91 11.38
N ALA A 103 -13.62 0.08 11.86
CA ALA A 103 -13.00 0.04 13.17
C ALA A 103 -14.03 -0.02 14.33
N ALA A 104 -15.23 0.55 14.15
CA ALA A 104 -16.31 0.44 15.12
C ALA A 104 -16.94 -0.97 15.14
N LEU A 105 -17.04 -1.64 13.98
CA LEU A 105 -17.54 -3.01 13.88
C LEU A 105 -16.61 -4.02 14.56
N ALA A 106 -15.29 -3.82 14.47
CA ALA A 106 -14.31 -4.70 15.11
C ALA A 106 -14.29 -4.61 16.65
N LYS A 107 -14.94 -3.59 17.23
CA LYS A 107 -15.04 -3.38 18.69
C LYS A 107 -16.38 -3.80 19.28
N ALA A 108 -17.35 -4.16 18.43
CA ALA A 108 -18.70 -4.59 18.83
C ALA A 108 -18.76 -6.11 18.98
#